data_AF-A0A2D2H0H1-F1
#
_entry.id   AF-A0A2D2H0H1-F1
#
_cell.length_a   1.000
_cell.length_b   1.000
_cell.length_c   1.000
_cell.angle_alpha   90.00
_cell.angle_beta   90.00
_cell.angle_gamma   90.00
#
_symmetry.space_group_name_H-M   'P 1'
#
loop_
_entity.id
_entity.type
_entity.pdbx_description
1 polymer ?
#
loop_
_entity_poly.entity_id
_entity_poly.type
_entity_poly.pdbx_seq_one_letter_code
_entity_poly.pdbx_strand_id
1 'polypeptide(L)'
;MNEGDAFYYADEFNISWLPTLRALWAPRGRQVMVPTPAQPTRRYGLGAVEWRTGEAVVITRRHKRRREVAELLEALLQRHPHGTVTVAWDNASTHEDDEVEAVLRGAAGRLVLLYLPTYSPWLNPVEMLWRHYRREVTHCELYESIDALLDATRTFFDSLNQSPGRYPSGQGRGVPIRPRTRLPRAVMLAPFSASGRG
;
A
#
# COMPACT_ATOMS: atom_id res chain seq x y z
N MET A 1 26.45 -4.61 -1.56
CA MET A 1 25.51 -5.62 -1.03
C MET A 1 26.11 -6.97 -1.36
N ASN A 2 26.42 -7.73 -0.32
CA ASN A 2 26.87 -9.10 -0.41
C ASN A 2 25.70 -10.01 -0.80
N GLU A 3 25.99 -11.26 -1.15
CA GLU A 3 24.96 -12.27 -1.38
C GLU A 3 24.14 -12.49 -0.09
N GLY A 4 22.81 -12.35 -0.19
CA GLY A 4 21.89 -12.43 0.95
C GLY A 4 21.53 -11.09 1.60
N ASP A 5 22.18 -9.98 1.25
CA ASP A 5 21.75 -8.65 1.71
C ASP A 5 20.46 -8.22 0.98
N ALA A 6 19.58 -7.53 1.70
CA ALA A 6 18.34 -6.98 1.16
C ALA A 6 18.20 -5.50 1.51
N PHE A 7 17.66 -4.72 0.56
CA PHE A 7 17.36 -3.31 0.78
C PHE A 7 15.89 -3.04 0.54
N TYR A 8 15.23 -2.45 1.53
CA TYR A 8 13.81 -2.16 1.50
C TYR A 8 13.54 -0.66 1.59
N TYR A 9 12.52 -0.23 0.86
CA TYR A 9 11.83 1.03 1.12
C TYR A 9 10.51 0.72 1.81
N ALA A 10 10.26 1.36 2.95
CA ALA A 10 9.11 1.02 3.76
C ALA A 10 8.38 2.26 4.28
N ASP A 11 7.08 2.08 4.51
CA ASP A 11 6.15 3.15 4.88
C ASP A 11 4.80 2.55 5.35
N GLU A 12 3.94 3.40 5.91
CA GLU A 12 2.58 3.06 6.29
C GLU A 12 1.54 3.66 5.32
N PHE A 13 0.47 2.93 5.05
CA PHE A 13 -0.65 3.42 4.25
C PHE A 13 -2.01 3.13 4.91
N ASN A 14 -3.01 3.94 4.55
CA ASN A 14 -4.36 3.80 5.07
C ASN A 14 -5.20 2.89 4.18
N ILE A 15 -5.96 1.99 4.79
CA ILE A 15 -6.97 1.16 4.16
C ILE A 15 -8.33 1.64 4.68
N SER A 16 -9.01 2.46 3.88
CA SER A 16 -10.30 3.06 4.24
C SER A 16 -11.42 2.31 3.54
N TRP A 17 -12.43 1.86 4.30
CA TRP A 17 -13.64 1.28 3.74
C TRP A 17 -14.52 2.32 3.03
N LEU A 18 -14.39 3.60 3.41
CA LEU A 18 -14.92 4.69 2.60
C LEU A 18 -14.08 4.82 1.32
N PRO A 19 -14.67 4.65 0.12
CA PRO A 19 -13.93 4.68 -1.13
C PRO A 19 -13.34 6.06 -1.40
N THR A 20 -12.15 6.09 -1.99
CA THR A 20 -11.59 7.36 -2.48
C THR A 20 -12.18 7.66 -3.85
N LEU A 21 -12.80 8.83 -3.99
CA LEU A 21 -13.34 9.28 -5.27
C LEU A 21 -12.22 9.75 -6.21
N ARG A 22 -12.30 9.35 -7.47
CA ARG A 22 -11.41 9.77 -8.55
C ARG A 22 -12.21 9.98 -9.81
N ALA A 23 -11.65 10.73 -10.76
CA ALA A 23 -12.24 10.88 -12.08
C ALA A 23 -12.47 9.51 -12.73
N LEU A 24 -13.69 9.28 -13.21
CA LEU A 24 -14.11 8.11 -13.98
C LEU A 24 -14.62 8.58 -15.33
N TRP A 25 -14.31 7.81 -16.37
CA TRP A 25 -14.95 8.01 -17.67
C TRP A 25 -16.41 7.56 -17.59
N ALA A 26 -17.30 8.45 -18.01
CA ALA A 26 -18.73 8.20 -18.05
C ALA A 26 -19.32 8.82 -19.32
N PRO A 27 -20.41 8.26 -19.88
CA PRO A 27 -21.13 8.90 -20.96
C PRO A 27 -21.53 10.33 -20.60
N ARG A 28 -21.46 11.25 -21.56
CA ARG A 28 -21.85 12.65 -21.35
C ARG A 28 -23.29 12.72 -20.82
N GLY A 29 -23.49 13.46 -19.73
CA GLY A 29 -24.80 13.58 -19.06
C GLY A 29 -25.15 12.43 -18.11
N ARG A 30 -24.27 11.44 -17.92
CA ARG A 30 -24.45 10.36 -16.93
C ARG A 30 -23.37 10.42 -15.86
N GLN A 31 -23.77 10.74 -14.63
CA GLN A 31 -22.87 10.70 -13.49
C GLN A 31 -22.77 9.28 -12.93
N VAL A 32 -21.55 8.82 -12.70
CA VAL A 32 -21.27 7.56 -12.01
C VAL A 32 -21.36 7.82 -10.51
N MET A 33 -22.22 7.06 -9.82
CA MET A 33 -22.36 7.13 -8.36
C MET A 33 -21.57 6.00 -7.72
N VAL A 34 -20.69 6.36 -6.79
CA VAL A 34 -19.95 5.42 -5.97
C VAL A 34 -20.68 5.27 -4.63
N PRO A 35 -21.16 4.06 -4.28
CA PRO A 35 -21.80 3.83 -3.00
C PRO A 35 -20.86 4.16 -1.82
N THR A 36 -21.44 4.64 -0.71
CA THR A 36 -20.71 4.89 0.53
C THR A 36 -21.22 3.98 1.65
N PRO A 37 -20.35 3.50 2.55
CA PRO A 37 -20.79 2.78 3.74
C PRO A 37 -21.47 3.76 4.70
N ALA A 38 -22.35 3.25 5.56
CA ALA A 38 -23.03 4.06 6.58
C ALA A 38 -22.04 4.63 7.62
N GLN A 39 -20.98 3.88 7.95
CA GLN A 39 -19.93 4.32 8.87
C GLN A 39 -18.54 4.04 8.29
N PRO A 40 -17.66 5.06 8.20
CA PRO A 40 -16.31 4.86 7.70
C PRO A 40 -15.50 4.04 8.69
N THR A 41 -14.98 2.90 8.24
CA THR A 41 -14.01 2.09 9.01
C THR A 41 -12.63 2.20 8.38
N ARG A 42 -11.59 2.27 9.21
CA ARG A 42 -10.20 2.32 8.77
C ARG A 42 -9.39 1.16 9.35
N ARG A 43 -8.42 0.72 8.55
CA ARG A 43 -7.31 -0.16 8.90
C ARG A 43 -6.04 0.46 8.35
N TYR A 44 -4.90 -0.07 8.78
CA TYR A 44 -3.60 0.42 8.38
C TYR A 44 -2.82 -0.74 7.77
N GLY A 45 -2.14 -0.46 6.67
CA GLY A 45 -1.10 -1.31 6.14
C GLY A 45 0.25 -0.74 6.53
N LEU A 46 1.18 -1.60 6.93
CA LEU A 46 2.59 -1.29 6.97
C LEU A 46 3.25 -2.19 5.94
N GLY A 47 4.12 -1.64 5.11
CA GLY A 47 4.79 -2.49 4.14
C GLY A 47 6.12 -1.95 3.66
N ALA A 48 6.86 -2.88 3.07
CA ALA A 48 8.21 -2.70 2.60
C ALA A 48 8.34 -3.31 1.21
N VAL A 49 8.93 -2.58 0.26
CA VAL A 49 9.23 -3.06 -1.08
C VAL A 49 10.74 -3.24 -1.24
N GLU A 50 11.15 -4.43 -1.68
CA GLU A 50 12.56 -4.73 -1.91
C GLU A 50 13.03 -4.02 -3.19
N TRP A 51 14.16 -3.33 -3.09
CA TRP A 51 14.66 -2.43 -4.11
C TRP A 51 14.99 -3.11 -5.43
N ARG A 52 15.49 -4.35 -5.46
CA ARG A 52 15.94 -5.01 -6.70
C ARG A 52 14.81 -5.75 -7.41
N THR A 53 14.02 -6.48 -6.65
CA THR A 53 13.01 -7.44 -7.10
C THR A 53 11.62 -6.83 -7.20
N GLY A 54 11.35 -5.78 -6.43
CA GLY A 54 10.01 -5.19 -6.29
C GLY A 54 9.05 -6.05 -5.47
N GLU A 55 9.52 -7.09 -4.79
CA GLU A 55 8.69 -7.88 -3.88
C GLU A 55 8.25 -7.03 -2.68
N ALA A 56 6.98 -7.13 -2.31
CA ALA A 56 6.40 -6.39 -1.21
C ALA A 56 6.10 -7.31 -0.02
N VAL A 57 6.50 -6.89 1.19
CA VAL A 57 6.06 -7.48 2.45
C VAL A 57 5.07 -6.50 3.07
N VAL A 58 3.82 -6.93 3.30
CA VAL A 58 2.75 -6.07 3.82
C VAL A 58 2.02 -6.77 4.95
N ILE A 59 1.84 -6.07 6.06
CA ILE A 59 0.97 -6.47 7.16
C ILE A 59 -0.20 -5.48 7.29
N THR A 60 -1.38 -5.98 7.65
CA THR A 60 -2.59 -5.17 7.83
C THR A 60 -3.07 -5.24 9.28
N ARG A 61 -3.24 -4.10 9.93
CA ARG A 61 -3.53 -4.01 11.37
C ARG A 61 -4.61 -2.96 11.65
N ARG A 62 -5.16 -3.03 12.87
CA ARG A 62 -6.17 -2.06 13.35
C ARG A 62 -5.55 -0.72 13.70
N HIS A 63 -4.27 -0.71 14.04
CA HIS A 63 -3.49 0.47 14.38
C HIS A 63 -2.15 0.44 13.64
N LYS A 64 -1.46 1.58 13.59
CA LYS A 64 -0.09 1.71 13.10
C LYS A 64 0.80 2.29 14.19
N ARG A 65 0.99 1.53 15.27
CA ARG A 65 1.85 1.91 16.40
C ARG A 65 3.22 1.27 16.21
N ARG A 66 4.14 1.55 17.13
CA ARG A 66 5.52 1.05 17.10
C ARG A 66 5.60 -0.48 17.13
N ARG A 67 4.74 -1.16 17.91
CA ARG A 67 4.63 -2.63 17.88
C ARG A 67 4.32 -3.21 16.49
N GLU A 68 3.49 -2.54 15.69
CA GLU A 68 3.20 -2.99 14.33
C GLU A 68 4.38 -2.71 13.38
N VAL A 69 5.16 -1.65 13.62
CA VAL A 69 6.43 -1.42 12.92
C VAL A 69 7.42 -2.55 13.26
N ALA A 70 7.59 -2.87 14.54
CA ALA A 70 8.44 -3.97 15.01
C ALA A 70 8.05 -5.30 14.35
N GLU A 71 6.75 -5.60 14.27
CA GLU A 71 6.24 -6.79 13.60
C GLU A 71 6.62 -6.86 12.12
N LEU A 72 6.59 -5.73 11.39
CA LEU A 72 7.06 -5.70 10.01
C LEU A 72 8.57 -5.95 9.93
N LEU A 73 9.36 -5.35 10.80
CA LEU A 73 10.82 -5.53 10.83
C LEU A 73 11.20 -6.98 11.14
N GLU A 74 10.50 -7.63 12.06
CA GLU A 74 10.63 -9.06 12.35
C GLU A 74 10.28 -9.91 11.13
N ALA A 75 9.18 -9.58 10.43
CA ALA A 75 8.80 -10.29 9.21
C ALA A 75 9.87 -10.18 8.11
N LEU A 76 10.52 -9.01 7.98
CA LEU A 76 11.65 -8.83 7.05
C LEU A 76 12.86 -9.67 7.45
N LEU A 77 13.20 -9.73 8.74
CA LEU A 77 14.29 -10.57 9.24
C LEU A 77 14.01 -12.07 9.09
N GLN A 78 12.76 -12.51 9.21
CA GLN A 78 12.36 -13.90 8.97
C GLN A 78 12.44 -14.25 7.48
N ARG A 79 12.08 -13.30 6.60
CA ARG A 79 12.19 -13.45 5.14
C ARG A 79 13.66 -13.61 4.70
N HIS A 80 14.57 -12.94 5.40
CA HIS A 80 16.03 -12.94 5.14
C HIS A 80 16.80 -13.49 6.34
N PRO A 81 16.84 -14.83 6.48
CA PRO A 81 17.50 -15.47 7.63
C PRO A 81 19.02 -15.24 7.66
N HIS A 82 19.61 -14.85 6.52
CA HIS A 82 21.02 -14.53 6.37
C HIS A 82 21.18 -13.14 5.76
N GLY A 83 22.39 -12.58 5.86
CA GLY A 83 22.70 -11.25 5.33
C GLY A 83 22.13 -10.10 6.16
N THR A 84 22.40 -8.89 5.66
CA THR A 84 21.96 -7.63 6.26
C THR A 84 20.68 -7.14 5.59
N VAL A 85 19.66 -6.83 6.39
CA VAL A 85 18.43 -6.19 5.95
C VAL A 85 18.55 -4.70 6.24
N THR A 86 18.62 -3.89 5.19
CA THR A 86 18.59 -2.42 5.30
C THR A 86 17.20 -1.92 4.94
N VAL A 87 16.62 -1.05 5.77
CA VAL A 87 15.28 -0.50 5.56
C VAL A 87 15.35 1.03 5.58
N ALA A 88 15.02 1.65 4.45
CA ALA A 88 14.79 3.08 4.36
C ALA A 88 13.33 3.40 4.72
N TRP A 89 13.13 4.23 5.74
CA TRP A 89 11.80 4.54 6.32
C TRP A 89 11.53 6.05 6.35
N ASP A 90 10.37 6.48 5.87
CA ASP A 90 9.92 7.88 5.86
C ASP A 90 9.10 8.22 7.11
N ASN A 91 9.70 8.04 8.30
CA ASN A 91 9.07 8.42 9.58
C ASN A 91 10.12 8.40 10.73
N ALA A 92 10.97 9.43 10.77
CA ALA A 92 12.07 9.56 11.73
C ALA A 92 11.64 9.71 13.20
N SER A 93 10.35 9.88 13.51
CA SER A 93 9.85 10.02 14.88
C SER A 93 9.88 8.71 15.71
N THR A 94 10.51 7.66 15.19
CA THR A 94 10.47 6.27 15.69
C THR A 94 11.68 5.92 16.57
N HIS A 95 12.44 6.91 17.06
CA HIS A 95 13.77 6.72 17.65
C HIS A 95 13.85 6.59 19.18
N GLU A 96 12.73 6.46 19.90
CA GLU A 96 12.72 6.35 21.37
C GLU A 96 11.63 5.38 21.84
N ASP A 97 11.64 4.12 21.40
CA ASP A 97 10.64 3.14 21.85
C ASP A 97 11.19 1.71 21.94
N ASP A 98 10.82 1.03 23.03
CA ASP A 98 11.43 -0.23 23.47
C ASP A 98 11.24 -1.38 22.48
N GLU A 99 10.12 -1.44 21.74
CA GLU A 99 9.85 -2.58 20.87
C GLU A 99 10.70 -2.60 19.59
N VAL A 100 10.88 -1.45 18.93
CA VAL A 100 11.74 -1.37 17.74
C VAL A 100 13.21 -1.57 18.12
N GLU A 101 13.63 -1.00 19.26
CA GLU A 101 14.96 -1.25 19.80
C GLU A 101 15.20 -2.71 20.15
N ALA A 102 14.21 -3.41 20.71
CA ALA A 102 14.32 -4.84 21.00
C ALA A 102 14.58 -5.64 19.73
N VAL A 103 13.90 -5.34 18.62
CA VAL A 103 14.14 -5.99 17.33
C VAL A 103 15.55 -5.68 16.80
N LEU A 104 15.99 -4.42 16.89
CA LEU A 104 17.33 -4.02 16.45
C LEU A 104 18.44 -4.72 17.24
N ARG A 105 18.30 -4.79 18.57
CA ARG A 105 19.23 -5.50 19.47
C ARG A 105 19.23 -7.00 19.15
N GLY A 106 18.05 -7.60 19.00
CA GLY A 106 17.88 -9.02 18.66
C GLY A 106 18.44 -9.38 17.29
N ALA A 107 18.45 -8.44 16.34
CA ALA A 107 19.03 -8.63 15.02
C ALA A 107 20.58 -8.65 15.02
N ALA A 108 21.23 -8.28 16.13
CA ALA A 108 22.68 -8.30 16.30
C ALA A 108 23.45 -7.62 15.15
N GLY A 109 22.97 -6.45 14.71
CA GLY A 109 23.57 -5.68 13.63
C GLY A 109 23.16 -6.08 12.21
N ARG A 110 22.33 -7.13 12.04
CA ARG A 110 21.78 -7.51 10.72
C ARG A 110 20.66 -6.61 10.23
N LEU A 111 20.01 -5.84 11.12
CA LEU A 111 18.96 -4.89 10.73
C LEU A 111 19.50 -3.47 10.81
N VAL A 112 19.46 -2.75 9.69
CA VAL A 112 19.92 -1.37 9.58
C VAL A 112 18.75 -0.49 9.16
N LEU A 113 18.37 0.49 9.98
CA LEU A 113 17.34 1.48 9.64
C LEU A 113 17.99 2.76 9.13
N LEU A 114 17.56 3.21 7.95
CA LEU A 114 17.91 4.49 7.35
C LEU A 114 16.66 5.37 7.35
N TYR A 115 16.79 6.61 7.80
CA TYR A 115 15.67 7.53 7.84
C TYR A 115 15.76 8.51 6.69
N LEU A 116 14.67 8.62 5.93
CA LEU A 116 14.60 9.58 4.84
C LEU A 116 14.43 11.01 5.40
N PRO A 117 14.92 12.04 4.70
CA PRO A 117 14.69 13.41 5.09
C PRO A 117 13.20 13.71 5.20
N THR A 118 12.79 14.41 6.26
CA THR A 118 11.39 14.77 6.50
C THR A 118 10.78 15.46 5.27
N TYR A 119 9.51 15.16 4.98
CA TYR A 119 8.74 15.73 3.86
C TYR A 119 9.30 15.42 2.47
N SER A 120 10.02 14.30 2.29
CA SER A 120 10.58 13.91 1.00
C SER A 120 9.98 12.61 0.43
N PRO A 121 8.63 12.48 0.32
CA PRO A 121 7.98 11.24 -0.13
C PRO A 121 8.36 10.84 -1.57
N TRP A 122 8.82 11.79 -2.40
CA TRP A 122 9.33 11.49 -3.74
C TRP A 122 10.63 10.68 -3.73
N LEU A 123 11.32 10.58 -2.58
CA LEU A 123 12.49 9.74 -2.38
C LEU A 123 12.13 8.32 -1.91
N ASN A 124 10.85 8.04 -1.65
CA ASN A 124 10.39 6.75 -1.20
C ASN A 124 9.63 6.00 -2.32
N PRO A 125 10.29 5.12 -3.09
CA PRO A 125 9.66 4.32 -4.14
C PRO A 125 8.41 3.56 -3.70
N VAL A 126 8.23 3.24 -2.42
CA VAL A 126 7.02 2.54 -1.93
C VAL A 126 5.74 3.34 -2.19
N GLU A 127 5.82 4.67 -2.31
CA GLU A 127 4.67 5.52 -2.60
C GLU A 127 4.04 5.22 -3.97
N MET A 128 4.84 4.81 -4.97
CA MET A 128 4.27 4.41 -6.25
C MET A 128 3.44 3.10 -6.13
N LEU A 129 3.71 2.27 -5.11
CA LEU A 129 3.08 0.97 -4.87
C LEU A 129 1.75 1.22 -4.20
N TRP A 130 1.72 2.16 -3.25
CA TRP A 130 0.48 2.67 -2.68
C TRP A 130 -0.41 3.30 -3.74
N ARG A 131 0.14 4.07 -4.69
CA ARG A 131 -0.64 4.62 -5.80
C ARG A 131 -1.20 3.53 -6.71
N HIS A 132 -0.41 2.48 -7.00
CA HIS A 132 -0.87 1.34 -7.78
C HIS A 132 -1.98 0.58 -7.05
N TYR A 133 -1.74 0.20 -5.80
CA TYR A 133 -2.70 -0.46 -4.91
C TYR A 133 -4.02 0.30 -4.84
N ARG A 134 -3.99 1.61 -4.54
CA ARG A 134 -5.21 2.41 -4.43
C ARG A 134 -6.00 2.44 -5.73
N ARG A 135 -5.32 2.49 -6.88
CA ARG A 135 -5.97 2.48 -8.20
C ARG A 135 -6.71 1.18 -8.48
N GLU A 136 -6.11 0.04 -8.14
CA GLU A 136 -6.67 -1.28 -8.41
C GLU A 136 -7.70 -1.72 -7.36
N VAL A 137 -7.50 -1.34 -6.09
CA VAL A 137 -8.27 -1.90 -4.97
C VAL A 137 -9.27 -0.91 -4.39
N THR A 138 -8.91 0.36 -4.15
CA THR A 138 -9.72 1.26 -3.28
C THR A 138 -10.40 2.42 -4.01
N HIS A 139 -9.93 2.80 -5.20
CA HIS A 139 -10.49 3.93 -5.95
C HIS A 139 -11.87 3.57 -6.52
N CYS A 140 -12.88 4.32 -6.12
CA CYS A 140 -14.26 4.17 -6.59
C CYS A 140 -14.85 2.76 -6.41
N GLU A 141 -14.37 1.97 -5.45
CA GLU A 141 -14.87 0.63 -5.13
C GLU A 141 -15.39 0.60 -3.71
N LEU A 142 -16.64 0.18 -3.52
CA LEU A 142 -17.16 -0.20 -2.22
C LEU A 142 -17.21 -1.73 -2.10
N TYR A 143 -16.57 -2.24 -1.05
CA TYR A 143 -16.64 -3.65 -0.66
C TYR A 143 -17.80 -3.86 0.32
N GLU A 144 -18.32 -5.08 0.36
CA GLU A 144 -19.43 -5.47 1.25
C GLU A 144 -19.09 -5.31 2.73
N SER A 145 -17.80 -5.44 3.09
CA SER A 145 -17.30 -5.24 4.45
C SER A 145 -15.85 -4.77 4.43
N ILE A 146 -15.36 -4.33 5.60
CA ILE A 146 -13.92 -4.05 5.79
C ILE A 146 -13.07 -5.31 5.58
N ASP A 147 -13.58 -6.49 5.96
CA ASP A 147 -12.85 -7.75 5.83
C ASP A 147 -12.70 -8.15 4.36
N ALA A 148 -13.75 -7.98 3.55
CA ALA A 148 -13.68 -8.19 2.10
C ALA A 148 -12.68 -7.23 1.43
N LEU A 149 -12.54 -6.00 1.92
CA LEU A 149 -11.51 -5.08 1.48
C LEU A 149 -10.10 -5.58 1.89
N LEU A 150 -9.92 -6.07 3.11
CA LEU A 150 -8.63 -6.63 3.56
C LEU A 150 -8.22 -7.88 2.75
N ASP A 151 -9.17 -8.75 2.41
CA ASP A 151 -8.93 -9.92 1.55
C ASP A 151 -8.51 -9.51 0.13
N ALA A 152 -9.15 -8.48 -0.42
CA ALA A 152 -8.77 -7.91 -1.71
C ALA A 152 -7.38 -7.25 -1.64
N THR A 153 -7.06 -6.55 -0.54
CA THR A 153 -5.71 -6.02 -0.29
C THR A 153 -4.67 -7.13 -0.28
N ARG A 154 -4.91 -8.21 0.47
CA ARG A 154 -4.00 -9.36 0.53
C ARG A 154 -3.81 -9.99 -0.86
N THR A 155 -4.91 -10.26 -1.55
CA THR A 155 -4.89 -10.85 -2.91
C THR A 155 -4.10 -9.99 -3.90
N PHE A 156 -4.22 -8.67 -3.81
CA PHE A 156 -3.44 -7.75 -4.65
C PHE A 156 -1.93 -7.90 -4.43
N PHE A 157 -1.47 -7.87 -3.17
CA PHE A 157 -0.03 -8.00 -2.87
C PHE A 157 0.51 -9.42 -3.15
N ASP A 158 -0.28 -10.46 -2.88
CA ASP A 158 0.06 -11.83 -3.24
C ASP A 158 0.25 -11.97 -4.77
N SER A 159 -0.67 -11.39 -5.56
CA SER A 159 -0.55 -11.37 -7.03
C SER A 159 0.62 -10.54 -7.53
N LEU A 160 0.95 -9.42 -6.86
CA LEU A 160 2.10 -8.60 -7.19
C LEU A 160 3.40 -9.41 -7.01
N ASN A 161 3.52 -10.14 -5.91
CA ASN A 161 4.69 -10.96 -5.58
C ASN A 161 4.82 -12.22 -6.45
N GLN A 162 3.72 -12.75 -6.99
CA GLN A 162 3.77 -13.83 -7.99
C GLN A 162 4.29 -13.37 -9.36
N SER A 163 4.41 -12.06 -9.60
CA SER A 163 4.98 -11.49 -10.81
C SER A 163 6.02 -10.39 -10.51
N PRO A 164 7.15 -10.74 -9.86
CA PRO A 164 8.21 -9.79 -9.54
C PRO A 164 8.74 -9.14 -10.82
N GLY A 165 9.01 -7.83 -10.79
CA GLY A 165 9.42 -7.05 -11.98
C GLY A 165 8.30 -6.27 -12.70
N ARG A 166 7.05 -6.36 -12.23
CA ARG A 166 5.94 -5.46 -12.66
C ARG A 166 5.98 -4.07 -12.01
N TYR A 167 6.85 -3.89 -11.03
CA TYR A 167 7.01 -2.65 -10.30
C TYR A 167 8.39 -2.05 -10.61
N PRO A 168 8.52 -0.74 -10.89
CA PRO A 168 9.81 -0.16 -11.24
C PRO A 168 10.71 -0.08 -10.00
N SER A 169 11.55 -1.10 -9.84
CA SER A 169 12.72 -1.10 -8.99
C SER A 169 13.83 -0.25 -9.62
N GLY A 170 13.69 1.09 -9.66
CA GLY A 170 14.77 2.03 -10.00
C GLY A 170 15.45 1.95 -11.38
N GLN A 171 15.26 0.87 -12.14
CA GLN A 171 15.89 0.56 -13.40
C GLN A 171 14.86 0.66 -14.52
N GLY A 172 14.55 1.89 -14.90
CA GLY A 172 14.39 2.31 -16.30
C GLY A 172 13.37 1.63 -17.22
N ARG A 173 12.52 0.70 -16.79
CA ARG A 173 11.41 0.19 -17.61
C ARG A 173 10.10 0.64 -17.00
N GLY A 174 9.59 1.76 -17.51
CA GLY A 174 8.23 2.20 -17.22
C GLY A 174 7.27 1.08 -17.55
N VAL A 175 6.69 0.44 -16.54
CA VAL A 175 5.60 -0.48 -16.75
C VAL A 175 4.40 0.38 -17.13
N PRO A 176 3.79 0.18 -18.32
CA PRO A 176 2.58 0.87 -18.64
C PRO A 176 1.56 0.50 -17.58
N ILE A 177 1.02 1.52 -16.90
CA ILE A 177 -0.18 1.39 -16.10
C ILE A 177 -1.22 0.76 -17.01
N ARG A 178 -1.45 -0.55 -16.87
CA ARG A 178 -2.48 -1.21 -17.67
C ARG A 178 -3.81 -0.56 -17.32
N PRO A 179 -4.69 -0.33 -18.30
CA PRO A 179 -6.05 0.11 -18.01
C PRO A 179 -6.67 -0.89 -17.05
N ARG A 180 -7.34 -0.35 -16.03
CA ARG A 180 -8.02 -1.10 -14.99
C ARG A 180 -8.90 -2.17 -15.65
N THR A 181 -8.59 -3.44 -15.40
CA THR A 181 -9.29 -4.59 -16.02
C THR A 181 -10.66 -4.84 -15.41
N ARG A 182 -10.96 -4.20 -14.27
CA ARG A 182 -12.24 -4.30 -13.57
C ARG A 182 -12.94 -2.94 -13.56
N LEU A 183 -14.15 -2.90 -14.11
CA LEU A 183 -15.02 -1.75 -13.92
C LEU A 183 -15.38 -1.63 -12.43
N PRO A 184 -15.40 -0.40 -11.88
CA PRO A 184 -15.87 -0.20 -10.52
C PRO A 184 -17.29 -0.74 -10.33
N ARG A 185 -17.60 -1.29 -9.15
CA ARG A 185 -18.98 -1.61 -8.71
C ARG A 185 -19.80 -0.33 -8.47
N ALA A 186 -19.71 0.61 -9.40
CA ALA A 186 -20.39 1.89 -9.36
C ALA A 186 -21.69 1.81 -10.15
N VAL A 187 -22.72 2.52 -9.68
CA VAL A 187 -24.04 2.50 -10.29
C VAL A 187 -24.15 3.70 -11.24
N MET A 188 -24.56 3.44 -12.48
CA MET A 188 -24.86 4.50 -13.45
C MET A 188 -26.35 4.82 -13.38
N LEU A 189 -26.68 6.06 -13.04
CA LEU A 189 -28.07 6.53 -13.14
C LEU A 189 -28.33 7.05 -14.55
N ALA A 190 -29.55 6.85 -15.04
CA ALA A 190 -30.04 7.56 -16.22
C ALA A 190 -30.05 9.08 -15.92
N PRO A 191 -29.86 9.94 -16.94
CA PRO A 191 -30.00 11.37 -16.74
C PRO A 191 -31.38 11.66 -16.13
N PHE A 192 -31.40 12.52 -15.12
CA PHE A 192 -32.64 13.00 -14.52
C PHE A 192 -33.41 13.76 -15.60
N SER A 193 -34.39 13.12 -16.25
CA SER A 193 -35.34 13.85 -17.09
C SER A 193 -36.16 14.74 -16.17
N ALA A 194 -35.88 16.04 -16.21
CA ALA A 194 -36.78 17.04 -15.67
C ALA A 194 -38.06 17.06 -16.53
N SER A 195 -38.95 16.09 -16.33
CA SER A 195 -40.29 16.12 -16.87
C SER A 195 -41.19 16.89 -15.91
N GLY A 196 -41.49 18.14 -16.29
CA GLY A 196 -42.75 18.80 -15.98
C GLY A 196 -42.86 19.49 -14.62
N ARG A 197 -42.98 20.82 -14.68
CA ARG A 197 -44.19 21.51 -14.22
C ARG A 197 -44.49 22.62 -15.23
N GLY A 198 -45.73 22.63 -15.72
CA GLY A 198 -46.27 23.65 -16.62
C GLY A 198 -46.70 24.91 -15.88
#